data_AF-A0A2G9MER6-F1
#
_entry.id   AF-A0A2G9MER6-F1
#
_cell.length_a   1.000
_cell.length_b   1.000
_cell.length_c   1.000
_cell.angle_alpha   90.00
_cell.angle_beta   90.00
_cell.angle_gamma   90.00
#
_symmetry.space_group_name_H-M   'P 1'
#
loop_
_entity.id
_entity.type
_entity.pdbx_description
1 polymer ?
#
loop_
_entity_poly.entity_id
_entity_poly.type
_entity_poly.pdbx_seq_one_letter_code
_entity_poly.pdbx_strand_id
1 'polypeptide(L)'
;MKKTGIAVIVVIIALVIIGVLYVYNNGKTKMIGGDKDGGGCLIGAGYSWCESKQKCLRIWEEACPESFCERENVEKVYKCGEYVRVVSSLLGGGSTYYEDNMTEIKCPVVAPDYISEQCRVIENINCNEIC
;
A
#
# COMPACT_ATOMS: atom_id res chain seq x y z
N MET A 1 -45.81 2.95 -55.25
CA MET A 1 -45.28 4.22 -54.70
C MET A 1 -45.06 4.23 -53.17
N LYS A 2 -45.61 3.31 -52.36
CA LYS A 2 -45.41 3.29 -50.88
C LYS A 2 -44.17 2.52 -50.38
N LYS A 3 -43.67 1.54 -51.14
CA LYS A 3 -42.55 0.65 -50.72
C LYS A 3 -41.18 1.33 -50.73
N THR A 4 -40.97 2.31 -51.60
CA THR A 4 -39.73 3.10 -51.69
C THR A 4 -39.57 4.05 -50.50
N GLY A 5 -40.66 4.63 -49.99
CA GLY A 5 -40.63 5.49 -48.80
C GLY A 5 -40.27 4.73 -47.51
N ILE A 6 -40.72 3.48 -47.36
CA ILE A 6 -40.40 2.64 -46.19
C ILE A 6 -38.90 2.30 -46.16
N ALA A 7 -38.30 1.99 -47.31
CA ALA A 7 -36.87 1.68 -47.40
C ALA A 7 -35.99 2.88 -47.00
N VAL A 8 -36.36 4.10 -47.38
CA VAL A 8 -35.63 5.32 -47.01
C VAL A 8 -35.70 5.57 -45.50
N ILE A 9 -36.86 5.36 -44.88
CA ILE A 9 -37.04 5.53 -43.42
C ILE A 9 -36.18 4.53 -42.65
N VAL A 10 -36.11 3.27 -43.08
CA VAL A 10 -35.29 2.23 -42.43
C VAL A 10 -33.81 2.56 -42.51
N VAL A 11 -33.33 3.09 -43.63
CA VAL A 11 -31.93 3.52 -43.79
C VAL A 11 -31.60 4.70 -42.88
N ILE A 12 -32.49 5.70 -42.78
CA ILE A 12 -32.30 6.85 -41.88
C ILE A 12 -32.24 6.36 -40.43
N ILE A 13 -33.15 5.47 -40.02
CA ILE A 13 -33.15 4.91 -38.66
C ILE A 13 -31.84 4.15 -38.39
N ALA A 14 -31.36 3.34 -39.34
CA ALA A 14 -30.09 2.62 -39.19
C ALA A 14 -28.91 3.57 -39.03
N LEU A 15 -28.84 4.65 -39.81
CA LEU A 15 -27.78 5.66 -39.70
C LEU A 15 -27.83 6.42 -38.37
N VAL A 16 -29.03 6.73 -37.88
CA VAL A 16 -29.21 7.34 -36.56
C VAL A 16 -28.76 6.39 -35.45
N ILE A 17 -29.14 5.11 -35.51
CA ILE A 17 -28.72 4.09 -34.53
C ILE A 17 -27.20 3.93 -34.54
N ILE A 18 -26.57 3.85 -35.72
CA ILE A 18 -25.11 3.77 -35.86
C ILE A 18 -24.44 5.01 -35.27
N GLY A 19 -24.98 6.21 -35.55
CA GLY A 19 -24.49 7.46 -34.98
C GLY A 19 -24.59 7.50 -33.45
N VAL A 20 -25.72 7.08 -32.89
CA VAL A 20 -25.92 7.01 -31.43
C VAL A 20 -24.95 6.00 -30.79
N LEU A 21 -24.78 4.83 -31.39
CA LEU A 21 -23.82 3.82 -30.90
C LEU A 21 -22.38 4.36 -30.94
N TYR A 22 -22.01 5.11 -31.98
CA TYR A 22 -20.68 5.72 -32.10
C TYR A 22 -20.43 6.77 -31.01
N VAL A 23 -21.43 7.60 -30.69
CA VAL A 23 -21.33 8.60 -29.61
C VAL A 23 -21.22 7.94 -28.23
N TYR A 24 -22.02 6.89 -27.97
CA TYR A 24 -22.03 6.19 -26.68
C TYR A 24 -20.67 5.55 -26.36
N ASN A 25 -19.99 5.03 -27.38
CA ASN A 25 -18.69 4.39 -27.20
C ASN A 25 -17.55 5.39 -26.97
N ASN A 26 -17.66 6.63 -27.45
CA ASN A 26 -16.60 7.64 -27.36
C ASN A 26 -16.68 8.52 -26.09
N GLY A 27 -17.72 8.37 -25.26
CA GLY A 27 -17.99 9.23 -24.11
C GLY A 27 -17.31 8.85 -22.79
N LYS A 28 -16.36 7.92 -22.77
CA LYS A 28 -15.70 7.52 -21.50
C LYS A 28 -14.55 8.48 -21.15
N THR A 29 -14.87 9.54 -20.41
CA THR A 29 -13.84 10.36 -19.75
C THR A 29 -13.21 9.57 -18.62
N LYS A 30 -11.89 9.38 -18.67
CA LYS A 30 -11.13 8.80 -17.54
C LYS A 30 -11.07 9.86 -16.44
N MET A 31 -11.73 9.62 -15.30
CA MET A 31 -11.54 10.48 -14.13
C MET A 31 -10.08 10.41 -13.70
N ILE A 32 -9.47 11.57 -13.43
CA ILE A 32 -8.11 11.65 -12.90
C ILE A 32 -8.22 11.66 -11.37
N GLY A 33 -7.62 10.67 -10.72
CA GLY A 33 -7.67 10.50 -9.27
C GLY A 33 -8.78 9.57 -8.79
N GLY A 34 -8.78 9.29 -7.48
CA GLY A 34 -9.67 8.30 -6.87
C GLY A 34 -9.22 6.85 -7.04
N ASP A 35 -8.08 6.63 -7.72
CA ASP A 35 -7.45 5.32 -7.83
C ASP A 35 -7.09 4.79 -6.44
N LYS A 36 -7.33 3.49 -6.25
CA LYS A 36 -7.11 2.79 -4.99
C LYS A 36 -6.23 1.56 -5.20
N ASP A 37 -5.43 1.21 -4.20
CA ASP A 37 -4.73 -0.08 -4.16
C ASP A 37 -5.69 -1.24 -3.84
N GLY A 38 -5.17 -2.46 -3.75
CA GLY A 38 -5.95 -3.65 -3.42
C GLY A 38 -6.64 -3.60 -2.05
N GLY A 39 -6.10 -2.82 -1.11
CA GLY A 39 -6.69 -2.57 0.21
C GLY A 39 -7.67 -1.39 0.23
N GLY A 40 -7.94 -0.76 -0.93
CA GLY A 40 -8.87 0.35 -1.03
C GLY A 40 -8.28 1.72 -0.64
N CYS A 41 -6.96 1.82 -0.51
CA CYS A 41 -6.25 3.03 -0.10
C CYS A 41 -5.97 3.94 -1.29
N LEU A 42 -6.15 5.26 -1.10
CA LEU A 42 -5.94 6.27 -2.14
C LEU A 42 -4.45 6.44 -2.47
N ILE A 43 -3.99 5.79 -3.54
CA ILE A 43 -2.59 5.81 -3.96
C ILE A 43 -2.13 7.21 -4.37
N GLY A 44 -2.99 7.99 -5.02
CA GLY A 44 -2.68 9.36 -5.44
C GLY A 44 -2.49 10.33 -4.27
N ALA A 45 -3.00 9.98 -3.09
CA ALA A 45 -2.81 10.74 -1.86
C ALA A 45 -1.67 10.18 -0.98
N GLY A 46 -0.95 9.16 -1.47
CA GLY A 46 0.19 8.57 -0.77
C GLY A 46 -0.14 7.48 0.25
N TYR A 47 -1.40 7.05 0.33
CA TYR A 47 -1.79 5.98 1.24
C TYR A 47 -1.49 4.62 0.64
N SER A 48 -1.03 3.70 1.50
CA SER A 48 -0.84 2.28 1.20
C SER A 48 -1.48 1.44 2.29
N TRP A 49 -2.06 0.31 1.90
CA TRP A 49 -2.62 -0.63 2.86
C TRP A 49 -1.55 -1.27 3.74
N CYS A 50 -1.76 -1.26 5.06
CA CYS A 50 -0.90 -1.93 6.02
C CYS A 50 -1.64 -3.11 6.66
N GLU A 51 -1.27 -4.34 6.29
CA GLU A 51 -1.97 -5.55 6.74
C GLU A 51 -1.86 -5.73 8.27
N SER A 52 -0.67 -5.57 8.84
CA SER A 52 -0.45 -5.66 10.28
C SER A 52 -1.30 -4.68 11.12
N LYS A 53 -1.75 -3.58 10.52
CA LYS A 53 -2.53 -2.53 11.20
C LYS A 53 -3.98 -2.41 10.69
N GLN A 54 -4.34 -3.13 9.63
CA GLN A 54 -5.66 -3.10 8.99
C GLN A 54 -6.16 -1.68 8.68
N LYS A 55 -5.25 -0.80 8.23
CA LYS A 55 -5.59 0.58 7.85
C LYS A 55 -4.69 1.10 6.73
N CYS A 56 -5.20 2.11 6.03
CA CYS A 56 -4.44 2.88 5.06
C CYS A 56 -3.49 3.84 5.76
N LEU A 57 -2.19 3.71 5.49
CA LEU A 57 -1.15 4.53 6.09
C LEU A 57 -0.31 5.24 5.04
N ARG A 58 0.22 6.39 5.43
CA ARG A 58 1.38 6.99 4.78
C ARG A 58 2.61 6.47 5.51
N ILE A 59 3.39 5.64 4.84
CA ILE A 59 4.53 4.94 5.43
C ILE A 59 5.65 5.89 5.93
N TRP A 60 5.60 7.18 5.58
CA TRP A 60 6.50 8.23 6.08
C TRP A 60 5.94 9.02 7.27
N GLU A 61 4.67 8.83 7.62
CA GLU A 61 4.03 9.43 8.81
C GLU A 61 3.85 8.37 9.90
N GLU A 62 3.53 7.14 9.51
CA GLU A 62 3.32 6.03 10.42
C GLU A 62 4.03 4.74 9.96
N ALA A 63 4.80 4.11 10.86
CA ALA A 63 5.51 2.88 10.56
C ALA A 63 4.54 1.71 10.27
N CYS A 64 4.77 1.04 9.13
CA CYS A 64 4.11 -0.20 8.75
C CYS A 64 5.16 -1.32 8.63
N PRO A 65 5.04 -2.46 9.34
CA PRO A 65 6.04 -3.53 9.32
C PRO A 65 6.43 -4.01 7.92
N GLU A 66 5.45 -4.21 7.07
CA GLU A 66 5.60 -4.70 5.71
C GLU A 66 6.49 -3.78 4.85
N SER A 67 6.52 -2.47 5.17
CA SER A 67 7.35 -1.48 4.45
C SER A 67 8.85 -1.62 4.70
N PHE A 68 9.27 -2.50 5.63
CA PHE A 68 10.68 -2.76 5.93
C PHE A 68 11.21 -4.05 5.29
N CYS A 69 10.33 -4.94 4.81
CA CYS A 69 10.71 -6.26 4.28
C CYS A 69 11.66 -6.21 3.08
N GLU A 70 11.51 -5.19 2.24
CA GLU A 70 12.26 -5.06 0.98
C GLU A 70 13.39 -4.04 1.07
N ARG A 71 13.74 -3.59 2.28
CA ARG A 71 14.85 -2.66 2.48
C ARG A 71 16.19 -3.39 2.46
N GLU A 72 17.22 -2.67 2.02
CA GLU A 72 18.58 -3.21 2.06
C GLU A 72 19.04 -3.49 3.49
N ASN A 73 19.87 -4.51 3.64
CA ASN A 73 20.48 -4.90 4.92
C ASN A 73 19.47 -5.33 6.01
N VAL A 74 18.27 -5.76 5.60
CA VAL A 74 17.25 -6.34 6.47
C VAL A 74 17.27 -7.87 6.31
N GLU A 75 17.36 -8.57 7.45
CA GLU A 75 17.28 -10.03 7.52
C GLU A 75 15.85 -10.48 7.84
N LYS A 76 15.23 -9.84 8.84
CA LYS A 76 13.87 -10.14 9.30
C LYS A 76 13.17 -8.90 9.86
N VAL A 77 11.85 -8.88 9.80
CA VAL A 77 10.98 -7.86 10.37
C VAL A 77 9.89 -8.49 11.23
N TYR A 78 9.70 -7.94 12.43
CA TYR A 78 8.68 -8.38 13.36
C TYR A 78 7.75 -7.24 13.77
N LYS A 79 6.49 -7.56 14.06
CA LYS A 79 5.56 -6.68 14.79
C LYS A 79 5.61 -7.04 16.28
N CYS A 80 6.03 -6.10 17.12
CA CYS A 80 6.26 -6.29 18.55
C CYS A 80 5.43 -5.28 19.35
N GLY A 81 4.18 -5.60 19.70
CA GLY A 81 3.28 -4.63 20.34
C GLY A 81 3.15 -3.35 19.49
N GLU A 82 3.52 -2.20 20.05
CA GLU A 82 3.52 -0.92 19.31
C GLU A 82 4.77 -0.72 18.42
N TYR A 83 5.81 -1.52 18.60
CA TYR A 83 7.06 -1.39 17.85
C TYR A 83 7.08 -2.24 16.59
N VAL A 84 7.89 -1.83 15.62
CA VAL A 84 8.34 -2.66 14.51
C VAL A 84 9.82 -2.98 14.71
N ARG A 85 10.19 -4.24 14.81
CA ARG A 85 11.58 -4.67 14.96
C ARG A 85 12.14 -5.06 13.59
N VAL A 86 13.24 -4.45 13.20
CA VAL A 86 13.98 -4.75 11.97
C VAL A 86 15.34 -5.32 12.36
N VAL A 87 15.55 -6.59 12.06
CA VAL A 87 16.82 -7.28 12.29
C VAL A 87 17.74 -7.00 11.11
N SER A 88 18.95 -6.52 11.37
CA SER A 88 19.92 -6.27 10.31
C SER A 88 20.58 -7.57 9.85
N SER A 89 20.80 -7.71 8.54
CA SER A 89 21.63 -8.79 7.97
C SER A 89 23.14 -8.52 8.08
N LEU A 90 23.54 -7.31 8.51
CA LEU A 90 24.94 -6.99 8.75
C LEU A 90 25.42 -7.61 10.07
N LEU A 91 26.58 -8.26 10.03
CA LEU A 91 27.22 -8.83 11.22
C LEU A 91 27.44 -7.74 12.28
N GLY A 92 26.84 -7.93 13.46
CA GLY A 92 26.90 -6.97 14.57
C GLY A 92 25.92 -5.80 14.48
N GLY A 93 25.08 -5.71 13.44
CA GLY A 93 24.10 -4.64 13.25
C GLY A 93 22.95 -4.65 14.27
N GLY A 94 22.67 -5.80 14.88
CA GLY A 94 21.62 -5.94 15.90
C GLY A 94 20.21 -5.74 15.33
N SER A 95 19.35 -5.13 16.13
CA SER A 95 17.97 -4.81 15.73
C SER A 95 17.70 -3.32 15.89
N THR A 96 17.00 -2.74 14.92
CA THR A 96 16.43 -1.40 15.04
C THR A 96 14.94 -1.55 15.30
N TYR A 97 14.44 -0.89 16.34
CA TYR A 97 13.02 -0.80 16.64
C TYR A 97 12.50 0.55 16.16
N TYR A 98 11.33 0.54 15.53
CA TYR A 98 10.63 1.73 15.08
C TYR A 98 9.34 1.89 15.87
N GLU A 99 9.14 3.08 16.41
CA GLU A 99 7.83 3.52 16.89
C GLU A 99 6.90 3.87 15.74
N ASP A 100 5.62 4.03 16.04
CA ASP A 100 4.60 4.42 15.06
C ASP A 100 4.96 5.73 14.35
N ASN A 101 5.47 6.73 15.06
CA ASN A 101 5.92 8.01 14.47
C ASN A 101 7.26 7.94 13.70
N MET A 102 7.74 6.73 13.39
CA MET A 102 9.05 6.45 12.78
C MET A 102 10.29 6.81 13.62
N THR A 103 10.16 7.02 14.93
CA THR A 103 11.33 7.19 15.81
C THR A 103 12.11 5.88 15.87
N GLU A 104 13.42 5.96 15.67
CA GLU A 104 14.31 4.79 15.68
C GLU A 104 14.96 4.58 17.05
N ILE A 105 14.97 3.33 17.50
CA ILE A 105 15.69 2.86 18.69
C ILE A 105 16.65 1.76 18.24
N LYS A 106 17.95 2.04 18.29
CA LYS A 106 18.98 1.09 17.83
C LYS A 106 19.47 0.23 19.00
N CYS A 107 19.28 -1.08 18.88
CA CYS A 107 19.70 -2.06 19.86
C CYS A 107 20.81 -2.96 19.27
N PRO A 108 22.09 -2.60 19.48
CA PRO A 108 23.23 -3.38 18.99
C PRO A 108 23.39 -4.69 19.77
N VAL A 109 24.08 -5.66 19.16
CA VAL A 109 24.42 -6.93 19.84
C VAL A 109 25.60 -6.69 20.78
N VAL A 110 25.30 -6.44 22.05
CA VAL A 110 26.30 -6.19 23.10
C VAL A 110 26.05 -7.10 24.31
N ALA A 111 27.05 -7.25 25.18
CA ALA A 111 26.88 -8.02 26.41
C ALA A 111 25.77 -7.41 27.30
N PRO A 112 25.08 -8.21 28.13
CA PRO A 112 23.96 -7.75 28.97
C PRO A 112 24.28 -6.59 29.93
N ASP A 113 25.55 -6.29 30.20
CA ASP A 113 25.95 -5.15 31.03
C ASP A 113 26.03 -3.83 30.24
N TYR A 114 26.07 -3.90 28.91
CA TYR A 114 26.23 -2.76 28.00
C TYR A 114 24.96 -2.46 27.19
N ILE A 115 23.91 -3.26 27.34
CA ILE A 115 22.61 -3.01 26.71
C ILE A 115 21.90 -1.85 27.41
N SER A 116 21.30 -0.95 26.63
CA SER A 116 20.51 0.16 27.19
C SER A 116 19.25 -0.36 27.88
N GLU A 117 18.78 0.36 28.89
CA GLU A 117 17.54 0.00 29.61
C GLU A 117 16.34 -0.07 28.66
N GLN A 118 16.28 0.84 27.68
CA GLN A 118 15.24 0.86 26.66
C GLN A 118 15.24 -0.43 25.83
N CYS A 119 16.41 -0.92 25.43
CA CYS A 119 16.52 -2.18 24.69
C CYS A 119 16.16 -3.41 25.56
N ARG A 120 16.50 -3.42 26.86
CA ARG A 120 16.08 -4.53 27.77
C ARG A 120 14.57 -4.68 27.83
N VAL A 121 13.85 -3.57 27.92
CA VAL A 121 12.38 -3.60 28.00
C VAL A 121 11.79 -4.09 26.69
N ILE A 122 12.30 -3.58 25.56
CA ILE A 122 11.74 -3.87 24.23
C ILE A 122 12.03 -5.31 23.78
N GLU A 123 13.19 -5.88 24.14
CA GLU A 123 13.53 -7.27 23.81
C GLU A 123 12.63 -8.32 24.48
N ASN A 124 11.93 -7.95 25.55
CA ASN A 124 10.99 -8.84 26.25
C ASN A 124 9.55 -8.77 25.70
N ILE A 125 9.31 -7.98 24.64
CA ILE A 125 7.99 -7.86 24.02
C ILE A 125 7.73 -9.07 23.10
N ASN A 126 6.50 -9.59 23.13
CA ASN A 126 6.10 -10.66 22.21
C ASN A 126 6.04 -10.12 20.77
N CYS A 127 6.67 -10.84 19.84
CA CYS A 127 6.85 -10.43 18.46
C CYS A 127 6.30 -11.49 17.50
N ASN A 128 5.59 -11.06 16.47
CA ASN A 128 5.18 -11.91 15.36
C ASN A 128 6.05 -11.60 14.13
N GLU A 129 6.60 -12.62 13.49
CA GLU A 129 7.37 -12.48 12.24
C GLU A 129 6.45 -12.07 11.10
N ILE A 130 6.87 -11.07 10.33
CA ILE A 130 6.16 -10.56 9.15
C ILE A 130 6.87 -11.05 7.90
N CYS A 131 8.19 -10.89 7.91
CA CYS A 131 9.19 -11.30 6.94
C CYS A 131 10.54 -11.26 7.71
#